data_AF-R5AIK8-F1
#
_entry.id   AF-R5AIK8-F1
#
_cell.length_a   1.000
_cell.length_b   1.000
_cell.length_c   1.000
_cell.angle_alpha   90.00
_cell.angle_beta   90.00
_cell.angle_gamma   90.00
#
_symmetry.space_group_name_H-M   'P 1'
#
loop_
_entity.id
_entity.type
_entity.pdbx_description
1 polymer ?
#
loop_
_entity_poly.entity_id
_entity_poly.type
_entity_poly.pdbx_seq_one_letter_code
_entity_poly.pdbx_strand_id
1 'polypeptide(L)'
;MWVCSCGQRNEGSFCTNCGKVRPGMGEGRPRGYAGALLPAPTRPRGLIKRDAKIGLALQCSTAIKALCLAWLLTILVSGLAGMLSVVMPLLGVLMVPMATVFVIQLLNGGQRIVGLLVYRQKTFETNDIFLCFREYSRYLAGLSWQLLWTSLWNLLPIIGIVKAYSYSFVPYILYDHPELTAKQALKQSMRLTDGHKMDLFVLDLSFIGWNLLNYMTVGILGFCYVTPYNMATRAGYYSEIIGESVRTNVVPDDFKKAVTSGGGSGERYSGGGSGLKQTRDRTGEETKTPPRDSLFHTPDSL
;
A
#
# COMPACT_ATOMS: atom_id res chain seq x y z
N MET A 1 23.50 6.02 2.67
CA MET A 1 23.85 4.59 2.84
C MET A 1 23.76 4.23 4.32
N TRP A 2 23.31 3.02 4.68
CA TRP A 2 23.18 2.51 6.06
C TRP A 2 23.54 1.02 6.10
N VAL A 3 23.82 0.47 7.29
CA VAL A 3 24.20 -0.93 7.47
C VAL A 3 23.09 -1.67 8.23
N CYS A 4 22.55 -2.78 7.68
CA CYS A 4 21.58 -3.64 8.40
C CYS A 4 22.30 -4.33 9.56
N SER A 5 21.53 -4.73 10.59
CA SER A 5 22.00 -5.65 11.63
C SER A 5 22.58 -6.97 11.08
N CYS A 6 22.32 -7.31 9.82
CA CYS A 6 22.93 -8.44 9.11
C CYS A 6 24.27 -8.11 8.44
N GLY A 7 24.84 -6.93 8.64
CA GLY A 7 26.13 -6.49 8.05
C GLY A 7 26.07 -5.93 6.63
N GLN A 8 24.91 -6.00 5.95
CA GLN A 8 24.76 -5.54 4.57
C GLN A 8 24.68 -4.01 4.49
N ARG A 9 25.45 -3.39 3.57
CA ARG A 9 25.34 -1.96 3.22
C ARG A 9 24.19 -1.75 2.23
N ASN A 10 23.32 -0.77 2.53
CA ASN A 10 22.11 -0.48 1.76
C ASN A 10 21.93 1.02 1.51
N GLU A 11 21.26 1.35 0.41
CA GLU A 11 20.92 2.74 0.03
C GLU A 11 19.42 3.04 0.20
N GLY A 12 18.56 2.03 0.08
CA GLY A 12 17.09 2.13 0.11
C GLY A 12 16.47 2.13 1.52
N SER A 13 15.14 2.03 1.58
CA SER A 13 14.37 1.88 2.83
C SER A 13 14.52 0.49 3.43
N PHE A 14 14.80 -0.52 2.61
CA PHE A 14 14.89 -1.91 3.05
C PHE A 14 16.28 -2.49 2.82
N CYS A 15 16.64 -3.47 3.65
CA CYS A 15 17.86 -4.23 3.45
C CYS A 15 17.70 -5.24 2.31
N THR A 16 18.66 -5.24 1.40
CA THR A 16 18.72 -6.17 0.26
C THR A 16 18.92 -7.63 0.64
N ASN A 17 19.54 -7.89 1.80
CA ASN A 17 19.79 -9.25 2.29
C ASN A 17 18.72 -9.68 3.31
N CYS A 18 18.59 -8.92 4.40
CA CYS A 18 17.75 -9.29 5.55
C CYS A 18 16.27 -8.85 5.40
N GLY A 19 15.93 -8.02 4.41
CA GLY A 19 14.60 -7.44 4.25
C GLY A 19 14.22 -6.39 5.29
N LYS A 20 14.90 -6.32 6.45
CA LYS A 20 14.58 -5.38 7.54
C LYS A 20 14.62 -3.94 7.07
N VAL A 21 13.78 -3.11 7.70
CA VAL A 21 13.71 -1.68 7.43
C VAL A 21 14.89 -0.94 8.05
N ARG A 22 15.26 0.18 7.44
CA ARG A 22 16.31 1.07 7.89
C ARG A 22 16.11 1.56 9.35
N PRO A 23 17.11 1.40 10.23
CA PRO A 23 17.10 1.96 11.59
C PRO A 23 17.03 3.49 11.59
N GLY A 24 16.32 4.06 12.57
CA GLY A 24 16.19 5.52 12.74
C GLY A 24 15.24 6.19 11.76
N MET A 25 14.50 5.43 10.96
CA MET A 25 13.37 5.97 10.20
C MET A 25 12.18 6.26 11.13
N GLY A 26 12.08 5.58 12.29
CA GLY A 26 10.98 5.68 13.27
C GLY A 26 11.32 6.18 14.67
N GLU A 27 12.55 6.62 14.95
CA GLU A 27 12.89 7.28 16.23
C GLU A 27 13.02 8.78 16.01
N GLY A 28 12.19 9.54 16.73
CA GLY A 28 12.08 10.99 16.60
C GLY A 28 13.43 11.69 16.60
N ARG A 29 13.65 12.54 15.59
CA ARG A 29 14.73 13.53 15.64
C ARG A 29 14.14 14.94 15.54
N PRO A 30 14.27 15.78 16.58
CA PRO A 30 13.99 17.19 16.47
C PRO A 30 15.24 17.97 16.03
N ARG A 31 14.96 19.17 15.49
CA ARG A 31 15.83 20.34 15.23
C ARG A 31 16.57 20.39 13.89
N GLY A 32 16.18 21.40 13.10
CA GLY A 32 17.05 22.04 12.11
C GLY A 32 16.51 22.09 10.68
N TYR A 33 15.33 22.69 10.44
CA TYR A 33 14.96 23.20 9.12
C TYR A 33 15.28 24.70 9.08
N ALA A 34 16.57 25.01 9.16
CA ALA A 34 17.11 26.33 8.86
C ALA A 34 18.19 26.12 7.79
N GLY A 35 17.94 26.63 6.58
CA GLY A 35 18.91 26.61 5.49
C GLY A 35 18.31 26.30 4.12
N ALA A 36 17.89 27.37 3.43
CA ALA A 36 17.91 27.58 1.98
C ALA A 36 17.50 26.46 1.00
N LEU A 37 16.44 26.79 0.24
CA LEU A 37 16.10 26.42 -1.14
C LEU A 37 16.69 25.11 -1.71
N LEU A 38 15.83 24.08 -1.78
CA LEU A 38 15.57 23.18 -2.91
C LEU A 38 14.57 22.11 -2.40
N PRO A 39 13.48 21.75 -3.12
CA PRO A 39 12.76 20.54 -2.77
C PRO A 39 13.75 19.39 -2.87
N ALA A 40 13.96 18.67 -1.76
CA ALA A 40 14.83 17.50 -1.75
C ALA A 40 14.33 16.54 -2.85
N PRO A 41 15.20 15.96 -3.68
CA PRO A 41 14.73 15.08 -4.73
C PRO A 41 13.93 13.95 -4.08
N THR A 42 12.70 13.74 -4.56
CA THR A 42 12.02 12.46 -4.42
C THR A 42 13.06 11.37 -4.68
N ARG A 43 13.13 10.35 -3.81
CA ARG A 43 14.14 9.29 -3.96
C ARG A 43 14.11 8.77 -5.41
N PRO A 44 15.28 8.49 -6.01
CA PRO A 44 15.32 8.08 -7.40
C PRO A 44 14.39 6.88 -7.60
N ARG A 45 13.54 6.94 -8.62
CA ARG A 45 12.52 5.93 -8.96
C ARG A 45 13.03 4.47 -8.92
N GLY A 46 14.30 4.27 -9.29
CA GLY A 46 14.95 2.96 -9.25
C GLY A 46 15.07 2.38 -7.83
N LEU A 47 15.25 3.23 -6.82
CA LEU A 47 15.36 2.84 -5.42
C LEU A 47 13.99 2.45 -4.85
N ILE A 48 12.93 3.22 -5.14
CA ILE A 48 11.55 2.89 -4.75
C ILE A 48 11.13 1.55 -5.36
N LYS A 49 11.48 1.33 -6.63
CA LYS A 49 11.24 0.06 -7.32
C LYS A 49 11.99 -1.12 -6.71
N ARG A 50 13.22 -0.92 -6.23
CA ARG A 50 14.00 -1.96 -5.52
C ARG A 50 13.38 -2.26 -4.16
N ASP A 51 13.01 -1.22 -3.43
CA ASP A 51 12.35 -1.32 -2.13
C ASP A 51 11.01 -2.08 -2.25
N ALA A 52 10.20 -1.77 -3.26
CA ALA A 52 8.96 -2.48 -3.56
C ALA A 52 9.18 -3.98 -3.88
N LYS A 53 10.27 -4.32 -4.59
CA LYS A 53 10.62 -5.73 -4.84
C LYS A 53 11.00 -6.47 -3.57
N ILE A 54 11.75 -5.83 -2.67
CA ILE A 54 12.15 -6.43 -1.39
C ILE A 54 10.93 -6.66 -0.49
N GLY A 55 10.04 -5.65 -0.36
CA GLY A 55 8.79 -5.80 0.38
C GLY A 55 7.90 -6.91 -0.19
N LEU A 56 7.77 -6.98 -1.51
CA LEU A 56 7.00 -8.03 -2.17
C LEU A 56 7.62 -9.42 -1.98
N ALA A 57 8.96 -9.55 -2.04
CA ALA A 57 9.63 -10.84 -1.88
C ALA A 57 9.37 -11.49 -0.50
N LEU A 58 9.23 -10.69 0.55
CA LEU A 58 8.97 -11.16 1.92
C LEU A 58 7.55 -11.70 2.12
N GLN A 59 6.56 -11.09 1.45
CA GLN A 59 5.14 -11.38 1.65
C GLN A 59 4.45 -11.83 0.35
N CYS A 60 5.22 -12.39 -0.59
CA CYS A 60 4.74 -12.69 -1.94
C CYS A 60 3.56 -13.67 -1.91
N SER A 61 3.62 -14.70 -1.07
CA SER A 61 2.56 -15.72 -0.96
C SER A 61 1.23 -15.13 -0.45
N THR A 62 1.25 -14.31 0.60
CA THR A 62 0.03 -13.70 1.15
C THR A 62 -0.51 -12.62 0.21
N ALA A 63 0.36 -11.82 -0.41
CA ALA A 63 -0.03 -10.82 -1.41
C ALA A 63 -0.69 -11.47 -2.62
N ILE A 64 -0.12 -12.55 -3.15
CA ILE A 64 -0.69 -13.29 -4.29
C ILE A 64 -2.03 -13.91 -3.89
N LYS A 65 -2.12 -14.60 -2.75
CA LYS A 65 -3.39 -15.18 -2.27
C LYS A 65 -4.49 -14.13 -2.11
N ALA A 66 -4.14 -12.95 -1.58
CA ALA A 66 -5.05 -11.84 -1.45
C ALA A 66 -5.55 -11.33 -2.81
N LEU A 67 -4.62 -11.08 -3.75
CA LEU A 67 -4.98 -10.66 -5.10
C LEU A 67 -5.83 -11.71 -5.83
N CYS A 68 -5.50 -12.99 -5.68
CA CYS A 68 -6.27 -14.09 -6.22
C CYS A 68 -7.68 -14.13 -5.67
N LEU A 69 -7.84 -14.03 -4.35
CA LEU A 69 -9.16 -14.01 -3.72
C LEU A 69 -9.99 -12.83 -4.22
N ALA A 70 -9.41 -11.63 -4.28
CA ALA A 70 -10.09 -10.44 -4.77
C ALA A 70 -10.53 -10.58 -6.25
N TRP A 71 -9.68 -11.18 -7.08
CA TRP A 71 -9.98 -11.39 -8.50
C TRP A 71 -11.03 -12.47 -8.71
N LEU A 72 -10.93 -13.61 -8.01
CA LEU A 72 -11.95 -14.67 -8.03
C LEU A 72 -13.31 -14.15 -7.53
N LEU A 73 -13.33 -13.36 -6.47
CA LEU A 73 -14.55 -12.72 -5.96
C LEU A 73 -15.14 -11.76 -6.99
N THR A 74 -14.28 -11.02 -7.71
CA THR A 74 -14.72 -10.13 -8.80
C THR A 74 -15.38 -10.89 -9.95
N ILE A 75 -14.79 -12.01 -10.38
CA ILE A 75 -15.35 -12.87 -11.44
C ILE A 75 -16.67 -13.48 -10.98
N LEU A 76 -16.73 -13.99 -9.74
CA LEU A 76 -17.93 -14.58 -9.17
C LEU A 76 -19.08 -13.56 -9.13
N VAL A 77 -18.84 -12.36 -8.60
CA VAL A 77 -19.84 -11.29 -8.53
C VAL A 77 -20.31 -10.88 -9.92
N SER A 78 -19.38 -10.73 -10.87
CA SER A 78 -19.70 -10.35 -12.26
C SER A 78 -20.50 -11.45 -12.99
N GLY A 79 -20.16 -12.71 -12.77
CA GLY A 79 -20.86 -13.86 -13.35
C GLY A 79 -22.29 -14.01 -12.80
N LEU A 80 -22.46 -13.94 -11.47
CA LEU A 80 -23.78 -13.97 -10.82
C LEU A 80 -24.67 -12.82 -11.30
N ALA A 81 -24.08 -11.62 -11.40
CA ALA A 81 -24.77 -10.46 -11.94
C ALA A 81 -25.19 -10.65 -13.40
N GLY A 82 -24.29 -11.15 -14.27
CA GLY A 82 -24.62 -11.44 -15.65
C GLY A 82 -25.77 -12.45 -15.79
N MET A 83 -25.77 -13.52 -14.99
CA MET A 83 -26.87 -14.49 -14.97
C MET A 83 -28.19 -13.86 -14.52
N LEU A 84 -28.17 -13.02 -13.49
CA LEU A 84 -29.36 -12.31 -13.02
C LEU A 84 -29.90 -11.32 -14.06
N SER A 85 -29.04 -10.64 -14.81
CA SER A 85 -29.43 -9.74 -15.90
C SER A 85 -30.15 -10.46 -17.04
N VAL A 86 -29.84 -11.73 -17.31
CA VAL A 86 -30.54 -12.55 -18.32
C VAL A 86 -31.94 -12.98 -17.83
N VAL A 87 -32.07 -13.30 -16.54
CA VAL A 87 -33.35 -13.73 -15.95
C VAL A 87 -34.35 -12.57 -15.84
N MET A 88 -33.88 -11.35 -15.62
CA MET A 88 -34.72 -10.16 -15.43
C MET A 88 -34.26 -8.99 -16.31
N PRO A 89 -34.50 -9.01 -17.63
CA PRO A 89 -33.89 -8.06 -18.57
C PRO A 89 -34.28 -6.59 -18.32
N LEU A 90 -35.52 -6.31 -17.92
CA LEU A 90 -35.99 -4.93 -17.75
C LEU A 90 -35.36 -4.23 -16.52
N LEU A 91 -35.25 -4.94 -15.39
CA LEU A 91 -34.60 -4.45 -14.16
C LEU A 91 -33.07 -4.66 -14.20
N GLY A 92 -32.62 -5.71 -14.89
CA GLY A 92 -31.25 -6.22 -14.87
C GLY A 92 -30.29 -5.53 -15.82
N VAL A 93 -30.76 -4.82 -16.85
CA VAL A 93 -29.87 -4.11 -17.79
C VAL A 93 -29.28 -2.84 -17.19
N LEU A 94 -29.94 -2.19 -16.22
CA LEU A 94 -29.47 -0.94 -15.60
C LEU A 94 -28.99 -1.11 -14.15
N MET A 95 -29.76 -1.81 -13.30
CA MET A 95 -29.47 -1.86 -11.86
C MET A 95 -28.31 -2.80 -11.52
N VAL A 96 -28.27 -3.95 -12.17
CA VAL A 96 -27.29 -5.01 -11.90
C VAL A 96 -25.86 -4.60 -12.30
N PRO A 97 -25.58 -4.05 -13.50
CA PRO A 97 -24.22 -3.60 -13.82
C PRO A 97 -23.78 -2.45 -12.92
N MET A 98 -24.68 -1.53 -12.56
CA MET A 98 -24.35 -0.44 -11.64
C MET A 98 -23.93 -0.98 -10.27
N ALA A 99 -24.66 -1.95 -9.71
CA ALA A 99 -24.29 -2.61 -8.46
C ALA A 99 -22.93 -3.32 -8.55
N THR A 100 -22.64 -4.02 -9.66
CA THR A 100 -21.33 -4.68 -9.84
C THR A 100 -20.17 -3.70 -9.89
N VAL A 101 -20.33 -2.54 -10.54
CA VAL A 101 -19.30 -1.51 -10.58
C VAL A 101 -18.94 -1.05 -9.16
N PHE A 102 -19.92 -0.85 -8.29
CA PHE A 102 -19.64 -0.47 -6.90
C PHE A 102 -18.87 -1.54 -6.13
N VAL A 103 -19.24 -2.82 -6.28
CA VAL A 103 -18.53 -3.94 -5.63
C VAL A 103 -17.09 -4.06 -6.15
N ILE A 104 -16.90 -3.96 -7.47
CA ILE A 104 -15.57 -4.01 -8.11
C ILE A 104 -14.70 -2.86 -7.58
N GLN A 105 -15.25 -1.67 -7.44
CA GLN A 105 -14.49 -0.51 -6.96
C GLN A 105 -14.04 -0.66 -5.52
N LEU A 106 -14.85 -1.28 -4.66
CA LEU A 106 -14.44 -1.61 -3.30
C LEU A 106 -13.29 -2.61 -3.26
N LEU A 107 -13.37 -3.66 -4.06
CA LEU A 107 -12.31 -4.66 -4.16
C LEU A 107 -11.00 -4.03 -4.69
N ASN A 108 -11.09 -3.17 -5.70
CA ASN A 108 -9.96 -2.39 -6.22
C ASN A 108 -9.34 -1.49 -5.13
N GLY A 109 -10.15 -0.86 -4.28
CA GLY A 109 -9.67 -0.08 -3.15
C GLY A 109 -8.93 -0.93 -2.11
N GLY A 110 -9.51 -2.08 -1.74
CA GLY A 110 -8.91 -3.05 -0.83
C GLY A 110 -7.57 -3.57 -1.33
N GLN A 111 -7.48 -3.87 -2.63
CA GLN A 111 -6.21 -4.21 -3.27
C GLN A 111 -5.17 -3.10 -3.05
N ARG A 112 -5.49 -1.83 -3.36
CA ARG A 112 -4.53 -0.72 -3.17
C ARG A 112 -4.01 -0.64 -1.73
N ILE A 113 -4.86 -0.88 -0.73
CA ILE A 113 -4.45 -0.95 0.68
C ILE A 113 -3.50 -2.12 0.94
N VAL A 114 -3.75 -3.30 0.38
CA VAL A 114 -2.81 -4.43 0.46
C VAL A 114 -1.44 -4.04 -0.10
N GLY A 115 -1.37 -3.30 -1.21
CA GLY A 115 -0.11 -2.77 -1.74
C GLY A 115 0.63 -1.88 -0.75
N LEU A 116 -0.10 -1.08 0.03
CA LEU A 116 0.44 -0.24 1.11
C LEU A 116 0.93 -1.07 2.30
N LEU A 117 0.21 -2.12 2.68
CA LEU A 117 0.61 -3.04 3.76
C LEU A 117 1.86 -3.84 3.39
N VAL A 118 1.94 -4.33 2.15
CA VAL A 118 3.12 -5.01 1.59
C VAL A 118 4.34 -4.08 1.62
N TYR A 119 4.18 -2.84 1.16
CA TYR A 119 5.28 -1.88 1.18
C TYR A 119 5.73 -1.57 2.62
N ARG A 120 4.79 -1.45 3.56
CA ARG A 120 5.09 -1.17 4.97
C ARG A 120 5.59 -2.39 5.76
N GLN A 121 5.67 -3.57 5.13
CA GLN A 121 6.02 -4.84 5.77
C GLN A 121 5.14 -5.18 6.99
N LYS A 122 3.87 -4.73 6.98
CA LYS A 122 2.92 -5.14 8.02
C LYS A 122 2.46 -6.55 7.70
N THR A 123 2.44 -7.44 8.69
CA THR A 123 1.81 -8.75 8.51
C THR A 123 0.32 -8.52 8.31
N PHE A 124 -0.18 -8.89 7.14
CA PHE A 124 -1.60 -8.80 6.81
C PHE A 124 -2.12 -10.19 6.50
N GLU A 125 -3.35 -10.44 6.93
CA GLU A 125 -4.07 -11.66 6.59
C GLU A 125 -4.86 -11.44 5.30
N THR A 126 -5.23 -12.52 4.61
CA THR A 126 -6.08 -12.43 3.40
C THR A 126 -7.40 -11.70 3.68
N ASN A 127 -7.86 -11.73 4.94
CA ASN A 127 -9.06 -11.04 5.39
C ASN A 127 -8.94 -9.51 5.39
N ASP A 128 -7.71 -8.96 5.37
CA ASP A 128 -7.50 -7.51 5.43
C ASP A 128 -7.96 -6.78 4.15
N ILE A 129 -8.19 -7.51 3.07
CA ILE A 129 -8.86 -6.99 1.86
C ILE A 129 -10.27 -6.49 2.20
N PHE A 130 -10.90 -7.10 3.22
CA PHE A 130 -12.23 -6.73 3.68
C PHE A 130 -12.24 -5.56 4.67
N LEU A 131 -11.09 -4.97 5.04
CA LEU A 131 -11.04 -3.80 5.91
C LEU A 131 -11.87 -2.64 5.37
N CYS A 132 -11.98 -2.51 4.04
CA CYS A 132 -12.84 -1.55 3.36
C CYS A 132 -14.34 -1.72 3.69
N PHE A 133 -14.79 -2.92 4.04
CA PHE A 133 -16.19 -3.18 4.39
C PHE A 133 -16.52 -2.76 5.82
N ARG A 134 -15.52 -2.63 6.72
CA ARG A 134 -15.79 -2.22 8.11
C ARG A 134 -16.28 -0.77 8.20
N GLU A 135 -15.77 0.09 7.33
CA GLU A 135 -16.23 1.48 7.15
C GLU A 135 -16.76 1.70 5.72
N TYR A 136 -17.59 0.73 5.28
CA TYR A 136 -18.09 0.61 3.91
C TYR A 136 -18.64 1.92 3.35
N SER A 137 -19.49 2.62 4.08
CA SER A 137 -20.20 3.80 3.56
C SER A 137 -19.28 4.98 3.25
N ARG A 138 -18.30 5.28 4.12
CA ARG A 138 -17.34 6.37 3.93
C ARG A 138 -16.32 6.04 2.86
N TYR A 139 -15.80 4.82 2.89
CA TYR A 139 -14.82 4.36 1.91
C TYR A 139 -15.43 4.27 0.51
N LEU A 140 -16.64 3.69 0.41
CA LEU A 140 -17.43 3.69 -0.82
C LEU A 140 -17.73 5.12 -1.28
N ALA A 141 -18.14 6.02 -0.39
CA ALA A 141 -18.41 7.41 -0.77
C ALA A 141 -17.16 8.10 -1.35
N GLY A 142 -15.98 7.88 -0.76
CA GLY A 142 -14.72 8.42 -1.28
C GLY A 142 -14.33 7.86 -2.64
N LEU A 143 -14.39 6.53 -2.80
CA LEU A 143 -14.07 5.89 -4.07
C LEU A 143 -15.09 6.20 -5.15
N SER A 144 -16.37 6.31 -4.80
CA SER A 144 -17.44 6.69 -5.72
C SER A 144 -17.29 8.13 -6.16
N TRP A 145 -16.93 9.02 -5.23
CA TRP A 145 -16.64 10.43 -5.53
C TRP A 145 -15.42 10.57 -6.44
N GLN A 146 -14.35 9.79 -6.19
CA GLN A 146 -13.21 9.68 -7.09
C GLN A 146 -13.64 9.16 -8.47
N LEU A 147 -14.45 8.10 -8.53
CA LEU A 147 -14.89 7.50 -9.79
C LEU A 147 -15.71 8.50 -10.61
N LEU A 148 -16.67 9.18 -9.99
CA LEU A 148 -17.50 10.18 -10.65
C LEU A 148 -16.65 11.27 -11.32
N TRP A 149 -15.69 11.83 -10.59
CA TRP A 149 -14.79 12.83 -11.15
C TRP A 149 -13.85 12.27 -12.20
N THR A 150 -13.27 11.09 -11.98
CA THR A 150 -12.40 10.48 -12.99
C THR A 150 -13.16 10.20 -14.28
N SER A 151 -14.38 9.66 -14.19
CA SER A 151 -15.26 9.42 -15.34
C SER A 151 -15.67 10.71 -16.04
N LEU A 152 -15.94 11.79 -15.30
CA LEU A 152 -16.24 13.09 -15.90
C LEU A 152 -15.05 13.63 -16.69
N TRP A 153 -13.84 13.56 -16.13
CA TRP A 153 -12.63 14.02 -16.84
C TRP A 153 -12.24 13.11 -17.99
N ASN A 154 -12.61 11.82 -17.96
CA ASN A 154 -12.37 10.88 -19.06
C ASN A 154 -13.13 11.23 -20.35
N LEU A 155 -14.18 12.06 -20.28
CA LEU A 155 -14.82 12.65 -21.48
C LEU A 155 -13.84 13.53 -22.28
N LEU A 156 -12.78 14.03 -21.62
CA LEU A 156 -11.69 14.77 -22.23
C LEU A 156 -10.41 13.91 -22.18
N PRO A 157 -10.00 13.23 -23.25
CA PRO A 157 -8.99 12.16 -23.17
C PRO A 157 -7.63 12.61 -22.59
N ILE A 158 -7.16 13.81 -22.95
CA ILE A 158 -5.86 14.33 -22.49
C ILE A 158 -5.94 14.76 -21.01
N ILE A 159 -6.99 15.49 -20.63
CA ILE A 159 -7.16 16.01 -19.27
C ILE A 159 -7.53 14.87 -18.30
N GLY A 160 -8.29 13.88 -18.78
CA GLY A 160 -8.68 12.67 -18.05
C GLY A 160 -7.47 11.94 -17.48
N ILE A 161 -6.43 11.71 -18.29
CA ILE A 161 -5.21 11.03 -17.85
C ILE A 161 -4.52 11.82 -16.72
N VAL A 162 -4.34 13.14 -16.88
CA VAL A 162 -3.71 13.99 -15.87
C VAL A 162 -4.52 14.01 -14.56
N LYS A 163 -5.85 14.03 -14.66
CA LYS A 163 -6.76 13.99 -13.50
C LYS A 163 -6.79 12.62 -12.84
N ALA A 164 -6.70 11.53 -13.60
CA ALA A 164 -6.60 10.18 -13.07
C ALA A 164 -5.36 10.02 -12.16
N TYR A 165 -4.21 10.57 -12.57
CA TYR A 165 -3.03 10.66 -11.70
C TYR A 165 -3.26 11.51 -10.46
N SER A 166 -3.93 12.66 -10.60
CA SER A 166 -4.22 13.54 -9.47
C SER A 166 -5.08 12.87 -8.38
N TYR A 167 -5.85 11.84 -8.76
CA TYR A 167 -6.75 11.10 -7.88
C TYR A 167 -6.24 9.71 -7.48
N SER A 168 -5.07 9.28 -7.96
CA SER A 168 -4.57 7.93 -7.71
C SER A 168 -4.32 7.66 -6.22
N PHE A 169 -4.10 8.71 -5.41
CA PHE A 169 -3.75 8.57 -4.00
C PHE A 169 -4.90 8.63 -2.99
N VAL A 170 -6.09 9.02 -3.43
CA VAL A 170 -7.32 9.01 -2.62
C VAL A 170 -7.51 7.74 -1.78
N PRO A 171 -7.41 6.51 -2.34
CA PRO A 171 -7.61 5.27 -1.56
C PRO A 171 -6.60 5.09 -0.41
N TYR A 172 -5.37 5.58 -0.56
CA TYR A 172 -4.36 5.48 0.49
C TYR A 172 -4.62 6.53 1.59
N ILE A 173 -4.99 7.75 1.20
CA ILE A 173 -5.34 8.83 2.14
C ILE A 173 -6.56 8.45 2.98
N LEU A 174 -7.58 7.86 2.38
CA LEU A 174 -8.77 7.40 3.11
C LEU A 174 -8.45 6.31 4.13
N TYR A 175 -7.46 5.46 3.83
CA TYR A 175 -7.04 4.40 4.74
C TYR A 175 -6.20 4.94 5.90
N ASP A 176 -5.30 5.88 5.62
CA ASP A 176 -4.41 6.45 6.65
C ASP A 176 -5.10 7.50 7.53
N HIS A 177 -6.07 8.23 6.97
CA HIS A 177 -6.79 9.32 7.63
C HIS A 177 -8.31 9.09 7.57
N PRO A 178 -8.84 8.15 8.37
CA PRO A 178 -10.27 7.86 8.39
C PRO A 178 -11.12 9.07 8.80
N GLU A 179 -10.55 10.07 9.46
CA GLU A 179 -11.18 11.34 9.85
C GLU A 179 -11.56 12.24 8.66
N LEU A 180 -10.93 12.05 7.50
CA LEU A 180 -11.16 12.92 6.33
C LEU A 180 -12.42 12.52 5.57
N THR A 181 -13.19 13.54 5.15
CA THR A 181 -14.34 13.34 4.25
C THR A 181 -13.86 13.07 2.82
N ALA A 182 -14.65 12.33 2.02
CA ALA A 182 -14.40 12.04 0.60
C ALA A 182 -13.87 13.24 -0.22
N LYS A 183 -14.49 14.42 -0.04
CA LYS A 183 -14.09 15.66 -0.73
C LYS A 183 -12.73 16.19 -0.26
N GLN A 184 -12.45 16.11 1.05
CA GLN A 184 -11.18 16.56 1.63
C GLN A 184 -10.04 15.66 1.16
N ALA A 185 -10.23 14.35 1.17
CA ALA A 185 -9.24 13.41 0.67
C ALA A 185 -8.94 13.59 -0.82
N LEU A 186 -9.96 13.89 -1.65
CA LEU A 186 -9.75 14.20 -3.05
C LEU A 186 -8.91 15.47 -3.25
N LYS A 187 -9.26 16.55 -2.54
CA LYS A 187 -8.52 17.82 -2.57
C LYS A 187 -7.08 17.63 -2.09
N GLN A 188 -6.89 16.75 -1.11
CA GLN A 188 -5.59 16.43 -0.57
C GLN A 188 -4.73 15.61 -1.55
N SER A 189 -5.31 14.60 -2.20
CA SER A 189 -4.64 13.84 -3.27
C SER A 189 -4.18 14.77 -4.40
N MET A 190 -5.00 15.74 -4.79
CA MET A 190 -4.64 16.72 -5.81
C MET A 190 -3.45 17.58 -5.41
N ARG A 191 -3.39 18.03 -4.14
CA ARG A 191 -2.29 18.83 -3.61
C ARG A 191 -1.00 18.02 -3.51
N LEU A 192 -1.08 16.78 -3.04
CA LEU A 192 0.08 15.89 -2.94
C LEU A 192 0.67 15.58 -4.32
N THR A 193 -0.18 15.43 -5.33
CA THR A 193 0.27 15.08 -6.68
C THR A 193 0.71 16.30 -7.49
N ASP A 194 0.46 17.52 -7.01
CA ASP A 194 0.82 18.73 -7.75
C ASP A 194 2.35 18.89 -7.80
N GLY A 195 2.90 19.07 -9.00
CA GLY A 195 4.34 19.01 -9.25
C GLY A 195 4.90 17.61 -9.53
N HIS A 196 4.20 16.53 -9.16
CA HIS A 196 4.66 15.13 -9.31
C HIS A 196 3.93 14.33 -10.41
N LYS A 197 3.02 14.96 -11.16
CA LYS A 197 2.25 14.31 -12.23
C LYS A 197 3.13 13.70 -13.31
N MET A 198 4.18 14.42 -13.72
CA MET A 198 5.12 13.94 -14.75
C MET A 198 5.97 12.78 -14.24
N ASP A 199 6.36 12.80 -12.96
CA ASP A 199 7.08 11.69 -12.34
C ASP A 199 6.24 10.41 -12.32
N LEU A 200 4.93 10.52 -12.02
CA LEU A 200 3.98 9.40 -12.08
C LEU A 200 3.79 8.87 -13.50
N PHE A 201 3.70 9.76 -14.49
CA PHE A 201 3.60 9.36 -15.89
C PHE A 201 4.85 8.57 -16.33
N VAL A 202 6.03 9.09 -15.98
CA VAL A 202 7.31 8.43 -16.27
C VAL A 202 7.47 7.13 -15.48
N LEU A 203 6.92 7.06 -14.25
CA LEU A 203 6.85 5.84 -13.47
C LEU A 203 6.03 4.78 -14.21
N ASP A 204 4.83 5.10 -14.67
CA ASP A 204 3.99 4.17 -15.45
C ASP A 204 4.64 3.80 -16.79
N LEU A 205 5.32 4.73 -17.47
CA LEU A 205 6.06 4.44 -18.69
C LEU A 205 7.14 3.39 -18.47
N SER A 206 7.78 3.38 -17.29
CA SER A 206 8.77 2.37 -16.92
C SER A 206 8.16 0.99 -16.58
N PHE A 207 6.84 0.87 -16.54
CA PHE A 207 6.10 -0.39 -16.47
C PHE A 207 5.63 -0.88 -17.85
N ILE A 208 5.78 -0.10 -18.92
CA ILE A 208 5.30 -0.48 -20.26
C ILE A 208 5.96 -1.76 -20.77
N GLY A 209 7.25 -1.97 -20.47
CA GLY A 209 7.95 -3.22 -20.81
C GLY A 209 7.37 -4.42 -20.09
N TRP A 210 7.01 -4.27 -18.81
CA TRP A 210 6.34 -5.34 -18.05
C TRP A 210 4.93 -5.62 -18.57
N ASN A 211 4.22 -4.59 -19.05
CA ASN A 211 2.93 -4.76 -19.69
C ASN A 211 3.04 -5.47 -21.04
N LEU A 212 4.08 -5.20 -21.83
CA LEU A 212 4.34 -5.92 -23.07
C LEU A 212 4.60 -7.41 -22.83
N LEU A 213 5.44 -7.74 -21.83
CA LEU A 213 5.66 -9.12 -21.41
C LEU A 213 4.36 -9.77 -20.90
N ASN A 214 3.54 -9.00 -20.17
CA ASN A 214 2.25 -9.47 -19.71
C ASN A 214 1.35 -9.94 -20.88
N TYR A 215 1.29 -9.16 -21.96
CA TYR A 215 0.54 -9.54 -23.18
C TYR A 215 1.08 -10.84 -23.80
N MET A 216 2.40 -11.03 -23.83
CA MET A 216 3.00 -12.26 -24.35
C MET A 216 2.68 -13.49 -23.49
N THR A 217 2.48 -13.31 -22.18
CA THR A 217 2.17 -14.39 -21.23
C THR A 217 0.67 -14.62 -20.99
N VAL A 218 -0.19 -14.10 -21.88
CA VAL A 218 -1.67 -14.23 -21.76
C VAL A 218 -2.20 -13.72 -20.42
N GLY A 219 -1.59 -12.67 -19.85
CA GLY A 219 -2.09 -12.05 -18.61
C GLY A 219 -1.55 -12.65 -17.30
N ILE A 220 -0.91 -13.81 -17.33
CA ILE A 220 -0.48 -14.54 -16.12
C ILE A 220 0.60 -13.75 -15.36
N LEU A 221 1.59 -13.22 -16.09
CA LEU A 221 2.65 -12.41 -15.47
C LEU A 221 2.10 -11.14 -14.83
N GLY A 222 1.12 -10.52 -15.48
CA GLY A 222 0.43 -9.32 -15.04
C GLY A 222 -0.23 -9.51 -13.70
N PHE A 223 -0.94 -10.61 -13.57
CA PHE A 223 -1.65 -10.99 -12.36
C PHE A 223 -0.70 -11.39 -11.22
N CYS A 224 0.24 -12.30 -11.48
CA CYS A 224 1.11 -12.85 -10.43
C CYS A 224 2.19 -11.87 -9.94
N TYR A 225 2.72 -11.03 -10.82
CA TYR A 225 3.90 -10.21 -10.51
C TYR A 225 3.69 -8.72 -10.77
N VAL A 226 3.20 -8.32 -11.95
CA VAL A 226 3.16 -6.89 -12.32
C VAL A 226 2.19 -6.10 -11.44
N THR A 227 1.03 -6.66 -11.14
CA THR A 227 0.00 -6.03 -10.30
C THR A 227 0.49 -5.77 -8.88
N PRO A 228 0.94 -6.79 -8.10
CA PRO A 228 1.44 -6.53 -6.75
C PRO A 228 2.68 -5.62 -6.76
N TYR A 229 3.54 -5.74 -7.78
CA TYR A 229 4.72 -4.90 -7.93
C TYR A 229 4.37 -3.43 -8.20
N ASN A 230 3.41 -3.17 -9.09
CA ASN A 230 2.93 -1.82 -9.39
C ASN A 230 2.28 -1.19 -8.15
N MET A 231 1.45 -1.94 -7.43
CA MET A 231 0.77 -1.49 -6.23
C MET A 231 1.75 -1.15 -5.10
N ALA A 232 2.74 -2.01 -4.85
CA ALA A 232 3.79 -1.76 -3.87
C ALA A 232 4.66 -0.54 -4.27
N THR A 233 4.96 -0.38 -5.56
CA THR A 233 5.72 0.77 -6.06
C THR A 233 4.95 2.09 -5.90
N ARG A 234 3.64 2.09 -6.21
CA ARG A 234 2.77 3.26 -6.02
C ARG A 234 2.58 3.61 -4.55
N ALA A 235 2.47 2.61 -3.67
CA ALA A 235 2.42 2.80 -2.24
C ALA A 235 3.73 3.39 -1.67
N GLY A 236 4.88 2.95 -2.18
CA GLY A 236 6.17 3.52 -1.81
C GLY A 236 6.30 4.97 -2.25
N TYR A 237 5.93 5.26 -3.49
CA TYR A 237 5.94 6.62 -4.03
C TYR A 237 4.99 7.57 -3.25
N TYR A 238 3.81 7.09 -2.87
CA TYR A 238 2.88 7.82 -1.99
C TYR A 238 3.51 8.16 -0.63
N SER A 239 4.21 7.22 0.00
CA SER A 239 4.85 7.43 1.31
C SER A 239 5.95 8.49 1.24
N GLU A 240 6.70 8.55 0.14
CA GLU A 240 7.74 9.57 -0.08
C GLU A 240 7.14 10.96 -0.30
N ILE A 241 6.10 11.09 -1.14
CA ILE A 241 5.43 12.39 -1.39
C ILE A 241 4.81 12.95 -0.11
N ILE A 242 4.21 12.09 0.72
CA ILE A 242 3.68 12.56 2.01
C ILE A 242 4.80 13.12 2.88
N GLY A 243 5.91 12.39 3.01
CA GLY A 243 7.07 12.85 3.77
C GLY A 243 7.61 14.18 3.25
N GLU A 244 7.68 14.35 1.93
CA GLU A 244 8.07 15.60 1.30
C GLU A 244 7.08 16.72 1.59
N SER A 245 5.78 16.48 1.41
CA SER A 245 4.72 17.48 1.60
C SER A 245 4.66 18.06 3.01
N VAL A 246 4.99 17.24 4.02
CA VAL A 246 5.10 17.66 5.42
C VAL A 246 6.33 18.55 5.61
N ARG A 247 7.46 18.23 4.96
CA ARG A 247 8.70 19.03 5.02
C ARG A 247 8.59 20.36 4.30
N THR A 248 7.91 20.40 3.16
CA THR A 248 7.73 21.60 2.33
C THR A 248 6.53 22.44 2.76
N ASN A 249 5.79 22.02 3.78
CA ASN A 249 4.63 22.70 4.33
C ASN A 249 3.49 22.96 3.33
N VAL A 250 3.42 22.20 2.23
CA VAL A 250 2.41 22.35 1.16
C VAL A 250 1.00 21.94 1.63
N VAL A 251 0.93 21.04 2.61
CA VAL A 251 -0.33 20.49 3.11
C VAL A 251 -0.85 21.28 4.33
N PRO A 252 -2.18 21.34 4.54
CA PRO A 252 -2.77 22.03 5.68
C PRO A 252 -2.25 21.56 7.04
N ASP A 253 -2.23 22.44 8.04
CA ASP A 253 -1.67 22.12 9.36
C ASP A 253 -2.48 21.06 10.12
N ASP A 254 -3.79 20.97 9.88
CA ASP A 254 -4.64 19.87 10.35
C ASP A 254 -4.20 18.53 9.77
N PHE A 255 -3.86 18.48 8.48
CA PHE A 255 -3.31 17.29 7.85
C PHE A 255 -1.89 16.98 8.36
N LYS A 256 -1.02 17.99 8.54
CA LYS A 256 0.31 17.78 9.15
C LYS A 256 0.19 17.24 10.56
N LYS A 257 -0.72 17.80 11.36
CA LYS A 257 -1.02 17.31 12.69
C LYS A 257 -1.52 15.88 12.59
N ALA A 258 -2.49 15.55 11.75
CA ALA A 258 -2.94 14.16 11.58
C ALA A 258 -1.80 13.20 11.19
N VAL A 259 -0.90 13.61 10.30
CA VAL A 259 0.28 12.81 9.92
C VAL A 259 1.30 12.68 11.06
N THR A 260 1.45 13.69 11.91
CA THR A 260 2.44 13.71 13.02
C THR A 260 1.88 13.26 14.39
N SER A 261 0.59 13.42 14.65
CA SER A 261 -0.14 13.14 15.90
C SER A 261 -0.85 11.81 15.89
N GLY A 262 -0.99 11.16 14.73
CA GLY A 262 -1.25 9.74 14.68
C GLY A 262 -0.04 9.01 15.28
N GLY A 263 -0.16 8.62 16.56
CA GLY A 263 0.73 7.66 17.23
C GLY A 263 0.62 6.28 16.57
N GLY A 264 1.08 6.22 15.33
CA GLY A 264 0.78 5.13 14.41
C GLY A 264 0.65 5.57 12.97
N SER A 265 0.94 6.82 12.60
CA SER A 265 1.26 7.25 11.23
C SER A 265 2.78 7.37 11.08
N GLY A 266 3.50 7.97 12.02
CA GLY A 266 4.98 7.96 12.05
C GLY A 266 5.59 6.55 12.08
N GLU A 267 5.04 5.63 12.89
CA GLU A 267 5.42 4.19 12.93
C GLU A 267 4.79 3.37 11.78
N ARG A 268 3.80 3.94 11.07
CA ARG A 268 3.16 3.30 9.92
C ARG A 268 3.79 3.75 8.60
N TYR A 269 4.51 4.86 8.57
CA TYR A 269 5.38 5.32 7.49
C TYR A 269 6.86 4.96 7.70
N SER A 270 7.23 4.52 8.90
CA SER A 270 8.59 4.06 9.24
C SER A 270 8.53 2.57 9.48
N GLY A 271 8.94 1.78 8.51
CA GLY A 271 8.88 0.35 8.68
C GLY A 271 9.79 -0.15 9.81
N GLY A 272 9.43 -1.35 10.28
CA GLY A 272 10.28 -2.23 11.05
C GLY A 272 10.04 -2.21 12.56
N GLY A 273 9.33 -3.23 13.05
CA GLY A 273 9.54 -3.67 14.43
C GLY A 273 8.38 -4.40 15.11
N SER A 274 8.42 -5.73 15.01
CA SER A 274 7.94 -6.67 16.04
C SER A 274 6.43 -6.89 16.23
N GLY A 275 6.01 -8.05 15.72
CA GLY A 275 4.85 -8.78 16.20
C GLY A 275 5.21 -10.26 16.39
N LEU A 276 6.34 -10.53 17.05
CA LEU A 276 6.47 -11.78 17.81
C LEU A 276 5.29 -11.77 18.80
N LYS A 277 4.26 -12.57 18.53
CA LYS A 277 3.25 -12.91 19.53
C LYS A 277 3.97 -13.71 20.62
N GLN A 278 4.55 -13.00 21.58
CA GLN A 278 4.80 -13.57 22.89
C GLN A 278 3.43 -13.66 23.56
N THR A 279 2.88 -14.87 23.56
CA THR A 279 1.71 -15.23 24.34
C THR A 279 2.02 -14.94 25.81
N ARG A 280 1.45 -13.84 26.31
CA ARG A 280 1.46 -13.52 27.73
C ARG A 280 0.27 -14.24 28.35
N ASP A 281 0.50 -15.48 28.79
CA ASP A 281 -0.45 -16.16 29.67
C ASP A 281 -0.59 -15.36 30.96
N ARG A 282 -1.83 -14.96 31.25
CA ARG A 282 -2.24 -14.38 32.52
C ARG A 282 -2.59 -15.52 33.46
N THR A 283 -1.59 -16.07 34.12
CA THR A 283 -1.77 -16.72 35.43
C THR A 283 -0.43 -16.64 36.13
N GLY A 284 -0.38 -15.87 37.21
CA GLY A 284 0.81 -15.72 38.01
C GLY A 284 1.10 -17.00 38.77
N GLU A 285 2.34 -17.48 38.66
CA GLU A 285 3.00 -18.20 39.73
C GLU A 285 4.52 -18.16 39.47
N GLU A 286 5.24 -17.46 40.36
CA GLU A 286 6.70 -17.54 40.44
C GLU A 286 7.07 -18.92 40.99
N THR A 287 7.79 -19.72 40.20
CA THR A 287 8.58 -20.83 40.74
C THR A 287 10.04 -20.68 40.32
N LYS A 288 10.87 -20.34 41.31
CA LYS A 288 12.34 -20.37 41.24
C LYS A 288 12.83 -21.81 41.37
N THR A 289 13.68 -22.30 40.45
CA THR A 289 14.79 -23.27 40.72
C THR A 289 15.67 -23.45 39.46
N PRO A 290 16.93 -23.95 39.54
CA PRO A 290 18.13 -23.23 39.08
C PRO A 290 18.82 -23.96 37.88
N PRO A 291 20.02 -23.55 37.40
CA PRO A 291 20.51 -23.92 36.07
C PRO A 291 21.00 -25.37 36.05
N ARG A 292 20.67 -26.10 34.98
CA ARG A 292 21.29 -27.39 34.66
C ARG A 292 22.37 -27.19 33.60
N ASP A 293 23.61 -27.29 34.06
CA ASP A 293 24.78 -27.59 33.26
C ASP A 293 24.60 -28.89 32.47
N SER A 294 25.33 -28.95 31.34
CA SER A 294 25.96 -30.12 30.73
C SER A 294 25.20 -31.45 30.74
N LEU A 295 24.97 -32.04 29.56
CA LEU A 295 25.24 -33.46 29.23
C LEU A 295 24.47 -33.84 27.96
N PHE A 296 25.15 -33.83 26.82
CA PHE A 296 24.97 -34.87 25.82
C PHE A 296 26.35 -35.26 25.30
N HIS A 297 26.91 -36.25 25.97
CA HIS A 297 27.92 -37.14 25.42
C HIS A 297 27.28 -37.97 24.30
N THR A 298 27.92 -38.01 23.14
CA THR A 298 27.89 -39.13 22.21
C THR A 298 28.87 -40.21 22.71
N PRO A 299 28.49 -41.50 22.76
CA PRO A 299 29.47 -42.57 22.89
C PRO A 299 29.83 -43.18 21.52
N ASP A 300 31.06 -43.68 21.48
CA ASP A 300 31.61 -44.76 20.65
C ASP A 300 32.30 -44.43 19.31
N SER A 301 33.60 -44.17 19.43
CA SER A 301 34.62 -44.77 18.57
C SER A 301 35.80 -45.24 19.44
N LEU A 302 36.01 -46.57 19.43
CA LEU A 302 37.11 -47.39 19.99
C LEU A 302 37.09 -47.69 21.50
#